data_AF-A0A9Q2FPK1-F1
#
_entry.id   AF-A0A9Q2FPK1-F1
#
_cell.length_a   1.000
_cell.length_b   1.000
_cell.length_c   1.000
_cell.angle_alpha   90.00
_cell.angle_beta   90.00
_cell.angle_gamma   90.00
#
_symmetry.space_group_name_H-M   'P 1'
#
loop_
_entity.id
_entity.type
_entity.pdbx_description
1 polymer ?
#
loop_
_entity_poly.entity_id
_entity_poly.type
_entity_poly.pdbx_seq_one_letter_code
_entity_poly.pdbx_strand_id
1 'polypeptide(L)'
;MAILKRPQRPTPPSVEDAFIAGAPDGGIFTHSTPEAYNKGIPKGHKRQISLTIAPELLKRVDEIAKRTGQARAGIINMAIYRALEGDVFK
;
A
#
# COMPACT_ATOMS: atom_id res chain seq x y z
N MET A 1 -8.01 -30.18 -34.68
CA MET A 1 -6.74 -30.46 -33.99
C MET A 1 -5.85 -29.23 -34.05
N ALA A 2 -5.68 -28.48 -32.95
CA ALA A 2 -4.66 -27.43 -32.86
C ALA A 2 -4.28 -27.12 -31.38
N ILE A 3 -3.01 -27.43 -31.11
CA ILE A 3 -2.04 -27.12 -30.03
C ILE A 3 -2.49 -26.21 -28.87
N LEU A 4 -2.62 -26.80 -27.68
CA LEU A 4 -2.65 -26.06 -26.41
C LEU A 4 -1.22 -25.89 -25.88
N LYS A 5 -0.86 -24.65 -25.50
CA LYS A 5 0.46 -24.29 -24.95
C LYS A 5 0.64 -24.98 -23.57
N ARG A 6 1.79 -25.63 -23.38
CA ARG A 6 2.12 -26.37 -22.15
C ARG A 6 2.22 -25.42 -20.94
N PRO A 7 1.61 -25.73 -19.78
CA PRO A 7 1.72 -24.91 -18.57
C PRO A 7 3.15 -24.93 -18.04
N GLN A 8 3.69 -23.74 -17.76
CA GLN A 8 5.04 -23.53 -17.26
C GLN A 8 5.02 -23.64 -15.73
N ARG A 9 5.78 -24.58 -15.15
CA ARG A 9 5.98 -24.65 -13.69
C ARG A 9 6.87 -23.49 -13.25
N PRO A 10 6.61 -22.85 -12.09
CA PRO A 10 7.54 -21.90 -11.52
C PRO A 10 8.86 -22.63 -11.20
N THR A 11 9.97 -22.11 -11.73
CA THR A 11 11.31 -22.59 -11.40
C THR A 11 11.55 -22.31 -9.92
N PRO A 12 11.91 -23.31 -9.10
CA PRO A 12 12.33 -23.05 -7.72
C PRO A 12 13.59 -22.16 -7.73
N PRO A 13 13.77 -21.28 -6.72
CA PRO A 13 14.99 -20.49 -6.60
C PRO A 13 16.21 -21.43 -6.60
N SER A 14 17.29 -21.01 -7.26
CA SER A 14 18.48 -21.87 -7.34
C SER A 14 19.12 -21.98 -5.95
N VAL A 15 19.89 -23.04 -5.74
CA VAL A 15 20.55 -23.31 -4.45
C VAL A 15 21.53 -22.17 -4.12
N GLU A 16 22.06 -21.50 -5.15
CA GLU A 16 22.90 -20.31 -5.01
C GLU A 16 22.15 -19.12 -4.39
N ASP A 17 20.91 -18.86 -4.81
CA ASP A 17 20.09 -17.76 -4.27
C ASP A 17 19.76 -17.99 -2.78
N ALA A 18 19.51 -19.24 -2.39
CA ALA A 18 19.27 -19.62 -1.01
C ALA A 18 20.52 -19.49 -0.12
N PHE A 19 21.71 -19.72 -0.70
CA PHE A 19 22.98 -19.56 -0.01
C PHE A 19 23.33 -18.09 0.20
N ILE A 20 23.13 -17.24 -0.81
CA ILE A 20 23.38 -15.79 -0.73
C ILE A 20 22.43 -15.13 0.29
N ALA A 21 21.15 -15.54 0.34
CA ALA A 21 20.17 -15.03 1.30
C ALA A 21 20.39 -15.49 2.76
N GLY A 22 21.26 -16.49 2.99
CA GLY A 22 21.60 -17.00 4.31
C GLY A 22 22.72 -16.23 5.03
N ALA A 23 23.39 -15.32 4.33
CA ALA A 23 24.49 -14.54 4.89
C ALA A 23 23.97 -13.42 5.81
N PRO A 24 24.56 -13.20 7.01
CA PRO A 24 24.08 -12.21 7.99
C PRO A 24 24.25 -10.74 7.54
N ASP A 25 25.07 -10.50 6.51
CA ASP A 25 25.31 -9.24 5.81
C ASP A 25 24.67 -9.19 4.43
N GLY A 26 23.98 -10.27 4.01
CA GLY A 26 23.18 -10.40 2.80
C GLY A 26 21.90 -9.56 2.91
N GLY A 27 22.06 -8.26 3.12
CA GLY A 27 21.01 -7.28 2.93
C GLY A 27 20.43 -7.49 1.53
N ILE A 28 19.15 -7.86 1.49
CA ILE A 28 18.35 -8.03 0.28
C ILE A 28 18.28 -6.67 -0.41
N PHE A 29 19.33 -6.35 -1.18
CA PHE A 29 19.39 -5.25 -2.13
C PHE A 29 19.40 -5.84 -3.53
N THR A 30 18.29 -6.47 -3.92
CA THR A 30 18.05 -6.83 -5.31
C THR A 30 16.58 -6.63 -5.64
N HIS A 31 16.32 -5.44 -6.20
CA HIS A 31 15.48 -5.16 -7.37
C HIS A 31 14.75 -3.84 -7.17
N SER A 32 15.22 -2.81 -7.89
CA SER A 32 14.51 -1.60 -8.27
C SER A 32 13.26 -1.94 -9.09
N THR A 33 12.29 -2.54 -8.43
CA THR A 33 10.87 -2.27 -8.64
C THR A 33 10.58 -0.99 -7.86
N PRO A 34 9.64 -0.11 -8.25
CA PRO A 34 9.30 1.04 -7.41
C PRO A 34 9.03 0.49 -6.02
N GLU A 35 9.88 0.86 -5.05
CA GLU A 35 9.87 0.27 -3.70
C GLU A 35 8.42 0.23 -3.26
N ALA A 36 7.87 -0.98 -3.17
CA ALA A 36 6.46 -1.13 -2.87
C ALA A 36 6.23 -0.37 -1.57
N TYR A 37 5.39 0.65 -1.59
CA TYR A 37 5.22 1.53 -0.43
C TYR A 37 4.76 0.68 0.76
N ASN A 38 5.71 0.40 1.66
CA ASN A 38 5.58 -0.64 2.69
C ASN A 38 5.03 -0.10 4.01
N LYS A 39 4.64 1.17 4.08
CA LYS A 39 4.13 1.77 5.30
C LYS A 39 2.74 1.24 5.62
N GLY A 40 2.59 0.70 6.82
CA GLY A 40 1.32 0.20 7.34
C GLY A 40 1.00 -1.24 6.92
N ILE A 41 -0.08 -1.77 7.49
CA ILE A 41 -0.47 -3.17 7.30
C ILE A 41 -1.23 -3.30 5.96
N PRO A 42 -0.85 -4.22 5.06
CA PRO A 42 -1.56 -4.42 3.81
C PRO A 42 -2.99 -4.95 4.07
N LYS A 43 -3.98 -4.34 3.43
CA LYS A 43 -5.40 -4.73 3.51
C LYS A 43 -6.02 -4.67 2.10
N GLY A 44 -5.85 -5.76 1.35
CA GLY A 44 -6.19 -5.81 -0.08
C GLY A 44 -5.35 -4.80 -0.86
N HIS A 45 -6.01 -3.96 -1.67
CA HIS A 45 -5.34 -2.90 -2.45
C HIS A 45 -5.05 -1.62 -1.65
N LYS A 46 -5.36 -1.58 -0.35
CA LYS A 46 -5.14 -0.42 0.52
C LYS A 46 -4.14 -0.78 1.62
N ARG A 47 -3.50 0.25 2.19
CA ARG A 47 -2.67 0.11 3.39
C ARG A 47 -3.40 0.72 4.59
N GLN A 48 -3.46 -0.01 5.70
CA GLN A 48 -3.95 0.51 6.97
C GLN A 48 -2.81 1.24 7.68
N ILE A 49 -3.05 2.49 8.07
CA ILE A 49 -2.11 3.30 8.85
C ILE A 49 -2.73 3.65 10.21
N SER A 50 -1.89 3.68 11.24
CA SER A 50 -2.23 4.30 12.51
C SER A 50 -1.92 5.79 12.43
N LEU A 51 -2.92 6.64 12.62
CA LEU A 51 -2.80 8.09 12.60
C LEU A 51 -3.48 8.66 13.85
N THR A 52 -2.72 9.40 14.64
CA THR A 52 -3.27 10.17 15.77
C THR A 52 -3.77 11.51 15.24
N ILE A 53 -5.03 11.82 15.52
CA ILE A 53 -5.71 13.06 15.09
C ILE A 53 -6.23 13.76 16.34
N ALA A 54 -6.17 15.11 16.35
CA ALA A 54 -6.75 15.90 17.43
C ALA A 54 -8.27 15.60 17.57
N PRO A 55 -8.80 15.46 18.79
CA PRO A 55 -10.20 15.07 19.03
C PRO A 55 -11.19 16.08 18.44
N GLU A 56 -10.86 17.38 18.52
CA GLU A 56 -11.70 18.45 17.96
C GLU A 56 -11.81 18.36 16.43
N LEU A 57 -10.72 18.00 15.76
CA LEU A 57 -10.73 17.82 14.31
C LEU A 57 -11.53 16.56 13.92
N LEU A 58 -11.35 15.47 14.68
CA LEU A 58 -12.08 14.23 14.44
C LEU A 58 -13.60 14.42 14.59
N LYS A 59 -14.03 15.19 15.59
CA LYS A 59 -15.44 15.54 15.81
C LYS A 59 -16.03 16.30 14.62
N ARG A 60 -15.31 17.30 14.09
CA ARG A 60 -15.74 18.05 12.90
C ARG A 60 -15.85 17.15 11.67
N VAL A 61 -14.93 16.22 11.49
CA VAL A 61 -15.00 15.23 10.39
C VAL A 61 -16.25 14.37 10.53
N ASP A 62 -16.60 13.93 11.74
CA ASP A 62 -17.81 13.15 11.99
C ASP A 62 -19.10 13.91 11.72
N GLU A 63 -19.15 15.20 12.07
CA GLU A 63 -20.30 16.06 11.76
C GLU A 63 -20.50 16.20 10.24
N ILE A 64 -19.41 16.41 9.50
CA ILE A 64 -19.45 16.47 8.03
C ILE A 64 -19.89 15.13 7.44
N ALA A 65 -19.32 14.03 7.93
CA ALA A 65 -19.66 12.68 7.50
C ALA A 65 -21.16 12.38 7.68
N LYS A 66 -21.73 12.77 8.83
CA LYS A 66 -23.18 12.65 9.10
C LYS A 66 -24.00 13.49 8.13
N ARG A 67 -23.59 14.74 7.86
CA ARG A 67 -24.31 15.64 6.95
C ARG A 67 -24.30 15.15 5.50
N THR A 68 -23.20 14.56 5.04
CA THR A 68 -23.07 14.08 3.64
C THR A 68 -23.48 12.62 3.45
N GLY A 69 -23.81 11.89 4.52
CA GLY A 69 -24.12 10.47 4.47
C GLY A 69 -22.91 9.59 4.12
N GLN A 70 -21.69 10.11 4.27
CA GLN A 70 -20.46 9.39 3.95
C GLN A 70 -19.84 8.79 5.21
N ALA A 71 -19.03 7.75 5.03
CA ALA A 71 -18.22 7.24 6.13
C ALA A 71 -17.09 8.23 6.47
N ARG A 72 -16.71 8.30 7.76
CA ARG A 72 -15.55 9.09 8.25
C ARG A 72 -14.30 8.90 7.40
N ALA A 73 -13.95 7.64 7.10
CA ALA A 73 -12.79 7.30 6.28
C ALA A 73 -12.89 7.86 4.85
N GLY A 74 -14.10 7.96 4.29
CA GLY A 74 -14.35 8.57 2.99
C GLY A 74 -14.03 10.07 2.98
N ILE A 75 -14.48 10.80 4.00
CA ILE A 75 -14.17 12.23 4.15
C ILE A 75 -12.66 12.46 4.27
N ILE A 76 -11.97 11.66 5.10
CA ILE A 76 -10.52 11.77 5.29
C ILE A 76 -9.78 11.52 3.97
N ASN A 77 -10.13 10.45 3.25
CA ASN A 77 -9.47 10.13 1.97
C ASN A 77 -9.73 11.20 0.91
N MET A 78 -10.96 11.73 0.84
CA MET A 78 -11.31 12.81 -0.07
C MET A 78 -10.51 14.09 0.24
N ALA A 79 -10.36 14.45 1.52
CA ALA A 79 -9.59 15.62 1.92
C ALA A 79 -8.11 15.47 1.53
N ILE A 80 -7.51 14.30 1.76
CA ILE A 80 -6.12 14.01 1.36
C ILE A 80 -5.99 14.12 -0.16
N TYR A 81 -6.90 13.50 -0.91
CA TYR A 81 -6.87 13.53 -2.37
C TYR A 81 -6.94 14.95 -2.93
N ARG A 82 -7.90 15.75 -2.45
CA ARG A 82 -8.03 17.17 -2.84
C ARG A 82 -6.81 18.01 -2.48
N ALA A 83 -6.16 17.71 -1.35
CA ALA A 83 -4.97 18.44 -0.94
C ALA A 83 -3.75 18.08 -1.81
N LEU A 84 -3.64 16.82 -2.26
CA LEU A 84 -2.54 16.36 -3.13
C LEU A 84 -2.73 16.77 -4.60
N GLU A 85 -3.94 16.66 -5.14
CA GLU A 85 -4.20 17.05 -6.53
C GLU A 85 -4.41 18.55 -6.71
N GLY A 86 -4.87 19.23 -5.66
CA GLY A 86 -4.98 20.67 -5.65
C GLY A 86 -3.62 21.37 -5.58
N ASP A 87 -3.67 22.70 -5.48
CA ASP A 87 -2.49 23.56 -5.38
C ASP A 87 -2.06 23.83 -3.93
N VAL A 88 -2.57 23.07 -2.96
CA VAL A 88 -2.29 23.31 -1.53
C VAL A 88 -0.81 23.13 -1.20
N PHE A 89 -0.10 22.29 -1.97
CA PHE A 89 1.30 21.92 -1.71
C PHE A 89 2.20 22.05 -2.96
N LYS A 90 1.80 22.83 -3.96
CA LYS A 90 2.61 23.13 -5.15
C LYS A 90 3.37 24.45 -5.02
#